data_AF-A0A7J5HGU3-F1
#
_entry.id   AF-A0A7J5HGU3-F1
#
_cell.length_a   1.000
_cell.length_b   1.000
_cell.length_c   1.000
_cell.angle_alpha   90.00
_cell.angle_beta   90.00
_cell.angle_gamma   90.00
#
_symmetry.space_group_name_H-M   'P 1'
#
loop_
_entity.id
_entity.type
_entity.pdbx_description
1 polymer ?
#
loop_
_entity_poly.entity_id
_entity_poly.type
_entity_poly.pdbx_seq_one_letter_code
_entity_poly.pdbx_strand_id
1 'polypeptide(L)'
;MRKDPYGNYITCLTGKQFCQLRSISEKVQPYLPFTEVAFLELIKIASAIIFNKGFNNSHLSVRNGLVRFKNKFYMNGLKINTHCLTDEQYKYLWQFDTPRMDAFMTKYKPIERDVFVMTFRACKRYMITGMTKESEDTLIERLISISNLMR
;
A
#
# COMPACT_ATOMS: atom_id res chain seq x y z
N MET A 1 18.35 2.90 -12.70
CA MET A 1 16.91 3.22 -12.85
C MET A 1 16.22 2.03 -13.52
N ARG A 2 15.08 1.58 -12.97
CA ARG A 2 14.31 0.46 -13.53
C ARG A 2 13.50 0.92 -14.74
N LYS A 3 13.44 0.10 -15.79
CA LYS A 3 12.59 0.32 -16.95
C LYS A 3 11.38 -0.61 -16.92
N ASP A 4 10.27 -0.18 -17.51
CA ASP A 4 9.15 -1.05 -17.83
C ASP A 4 9.45 -1.92 -19.08
N PRO A 5 8.59 -2.90 -19.42
CA PRO A 5 8.77 -3.72 -20.64
C PRO A 5 8.79 -2.93 -21.96
N TYR A 6 8.37 -1.66 -21.94
CA TYR A 6 8.30 -0.77 -23.10
C TYR A 6 9.47 0.24 -23.14
N GLY A 7 10.45 0.09 -22.25
CA GLY A 7 11.64 0.92 -22.19
C GLY A 7 11.47 2.27 -21.47
N ASN A 8 10.31 2.56 -20.89
CA ASN A 8 10.09 3.78 -20.11
C ASN A 8 10.74 3.67 -18.74
N TYR A 9 11.37 4.75 -18.30
CA TYR A 9 11.93 4.83 -16.95
C TYR A 9 10.81 4.92 -15.91
N ILE A 10 10.83 4.00 -14.95
CA ILE A 10 9.92 4.03 -13.81
C ILE A 10 10.48 5.03 -12.80
N THR A 11 9.66 6.01 -12.43
CA THR A 11 10.04 7.02 -11.43
C THR A 11 10.06 6.37 -10.05
N CYS A 12 11.20 6.45 -9.37
CA CYS A 12 11.31 6.03 -7.98
C CYS A 12 10.64 7.01 -7.02
N LEU A 13 10.40 6.56 -5.80
CA LEU A 13 10.08 7.43 -4.69
C LEU A 13 11.24 8.40 -4.44
N THR A 14 10.91 9.63 -4.07
CA THR A 14 11.93 10.53 -3.53
C THR A 14 12.45 9.97 -2.20
N GLY A 15 13.68 10.30 -1.82
CA GLY A 15 14.25 9.85 -0.53
C GLY A 15 13.33 10.16 0.66
N LYS A 16 12.68 11.34 0.65
CA LYS A 16 11.69 11.72 1.67
C LYS A 16 10.46 10.81 1.67
N GLN A 17 9.92 10.45 0.50
CA GLN A 17 8.76 9.54 0.40
C GLN A 17 9.12 8.13 0.86
N PHE A 18 10.30 7.63 0.49
CA PHE A 18 10.77 6.32 0.91
C PHE A 18 11.03 6.26 2.43
N CYS A 19 11.66 7.29 3.01
CA CYS A 19 11.82 7.40 4.46
C CYS A 19 10.47 7.42 5.20
N GLN A 20 9.45 8.09 4.65
CA GLN A 20 8.10 8.07 5.21
C GLN A 20 7.50 6.67 5.17
N LEU A 21 7.61 5.97 4.03
CA LEU A 21 7.12 4.60 3.87
C LEU A 21 7.79 3.66 4.88
N ARG A 22 9.12 3.73 5.00
CA ARG A 22 9.90 2.97 5.97
C ARG A 22 9.45 3.24 7.41
N SER A 23 9.42 4.51 7.81
CA SER A 23 9.07 4.89 9.18
C SER A 23 7.66 4.44 9.58
N ILE A 24 6.70 4.53 8.66
CA ILE A 24 5.34 4.03 8.92
C ILE A 24 5.36 2.50 9.03
N SER A 25 6.05 1.82 8.10
CA SER A 25 6.15 0.36 8.07
C SER A 25 6.74 -0.18 9.38
N GLU A 26 7.82 0.41 9.88
CA GLU A 26 8.42 0.07 11.17
C GLU A 26 7.42 0.24 12.33
N LYS A 27 6.75 1.41 12.40
CA LYS A 27 5.83 1.74 13.49
C LYS A 27 4.60 0.84 13.57
N VAL A 28 4.10 0.38 12.44
CA VAL A 28 2.90 -0.45 12.40
C VAL A 28 3.22 -1.94 12.31
N GLN A 29 4.47 -2.33 12.10
CA GLN A 29 4.83 -3.75 11.98
C GLN A 29 4.41 -4.52 13.25
N PRO A 30 3.69 -5.65 13.12
CA PRO A 30 3.32 -6.47 14.27
C PRO A 30 4.56 -6.99 15.00
N TYR A 31 4.43 -7.21 16.32
CA TYR A 31 5.47 -7.85 17.12
C TYR A 31 5.75 -9.30 16.70
N LEU A 32 4.76 -9.98 16.12
CA LEU A 32 4.92 -11.34 15.61
C LEU A 32 5.93 -11.38 14.46
N PRO A 33 6.75 -12.44 14.35
CA PRO A 33 7.88 -12.51 13.43
C PRO A 33 7.45 -12.84 11.99
N PHE A 34 6.64 -11.97 11.37
CA PHE A 34 6.28 -12.09 9.97
C PHE A 34 7.45 -11.71 9.06
N THR A 35 7.64 -12.43 7.96
CA THR A 35 8.59 -12.04 6.91
C THR A 35 8.01 -10.91 6.05
N GLU A 36 6.68 -10.83 5.95
CA GLU A 36 6.00 -9.75 5.25
C GLU A 36 6.00 -8.44 6.05
N VAL A 37 6.03 -7.32 5.34
CA VAL A 37 5.82 -6.00 5.95
C VAL A 37 4.33 -5.69 5.91
N ALA A 38 3.68 -5.67 7.08
CA ALA A 38 2.23 -5.57 7.19
C ALA A 38 1.69 -4.30 6.50
N PHE A 39 2.39 -3.16 6.64
CA PHE A 39 1.96 -1.94 5.97
C PHE A 39 1.95 -2.06 4.43
N LEU A 40 2.89 -2.79 3.87
CA LEU A 40 2.97 -3.02 2.43
C LEU A 40 1.89 -4.00 1.95
N GLU A 41 1.54 -5.00 2.76
CA GLU A 41 0.38 -5.87 2.49
C GLU A 41 -0.93 -5.08 2.44
N LEU A 42 -1.10 -4.12 3.35
CA LEU A 42 -2.26 -3.21 3.31
C LEU A 42 -2.28 -2.38 2.02
N ILE A 43 -1.13 -1.84 1.60
CA ILE A 43 -1.03 -1.07 0.34
C ILE A 43 -1.36 -1.96 -0.86
N LYS A 44 -0.90 -3.22 -0.88
CA LYS A 44 -1.24 -4.18 -1.95
C LYS A 44 -2.75 -4.42 -2.04
N ILE A 45 -3.40 -4.65 -0.89
CA ILE A 45 -4.86 -4.79 -0.81
C ILE A 45 -5.54 -3.53 -1.34
N ALA A 46 -5.13 -2.35 -0.87
CA ALA A 46 -5.72 -1.07 -1.29
C ALA A 46 -5.54 -0.80 -2.80
N SER A 47 -4.38 -1.18 -3.35
CA SER A 47 -4.05 -1.01 -4.77
C SER A 47 -4.93 -1.88 -5.67
N ALA A 48 -5.58 -2.93 -5.15
CA ALA A 48 -6.48 -3.76 -5.92
C ALA A 48 -7.69 -3.00 -6.48
N ILE A 49 -8.16 -1.92 -5.82
CA ILE A 49 -9.21 -1.03 -6.39
C ILE A 49 -8.70 -0.35 -7.67
N ILE A 50 -7.42 0.01 -7.71
CA ILE A 50 -6.81 0.75 -8.81
C ILE A 50 -6.48 -0.21 -9.97
N PHE A 51 -5.93 -1.39 -9.66
CA PHE A 51 -5.65 -2.42 -10.68
C PHE A 51 -6.91 -2.98 -11.34
N ASN A 52 -7.98 -3.19 -10.55
CA ASN A 52 -9.23 -3.75 -11.04
C ASN A 52 -10.23 -2.66 -11.47
N LYS A 53 -9.74 -1.50 -11.91
CA LYS A 53 -10.58 -0.42 -12.44
C LYS A 53 -11.46 -0.97 -13.57
N GLY A 54 -12.77 -0.80 -13.46
CA GLY A 54 -13.75 -1.30 -14.45
C GLY A 54 -14.37 -2.66 -14.15
N PHE A 55 -13.86 -3.42 -13.15
CA PHE A 55 -14.56 -4.60 -12.65
C PHE A 55 -15.59 -4.21 -11.59
N ASN A 56 -16.83 -4.67 -11.77
CA ASN A 56 -17.85 -4.57 -10.73
C ASN A 56 -17.35 -5.34 -9.49
N ASN A 57 -17.50 -4.75 -8.30
CA ASN A 57 -17.16 -5.32 -6.98
C ASN A 57 -15.69 -5.21 -6.50
N SER A 58 -14.84 -4.40 -7.13
CA SER A 58 -13.45 -4.17 -6.64
C SER A 58 -13.39 -3.71 -5.18
N HIS A 59 -14.36 -2.90 -4.74
CA HIS A 59 -14.50 -2.46 -3.35
C HIS A 59 -14.86 -3.59 -2.37
N LEU A 60 -15.67 -4.58 -2.77
CA LEU A 60 -15.96 -5.76 -1.93
C LEU A 60 -14.69 -6.60 -1.73
N SER A 61 -13.91 -6.79 -2.80
CA SER A 61 -12.63 -7.51 -2.73
C SER A 61 -11.67 -6.85 -1.73
N VAL A 62 -11.56 -5.52 -1.78
CA VAL A 62 -10.75 -4.77 -0.81
C VAL A 62 -11.29 -4.92 0.61
N ARG A 63 -12.60 -4.78 0.85
CA ARG A 63 -13.18 -5.00 2.19
C ARG A 63 -12.86 -6.39 2.74
N ASN A 64 -13.03 -7.43 1.93
CA ASN A 64 -12.67 -8.80 2.32
C ASN A 64 -11.17 -8.93 2.62
N GLY A 65 -10.32 -8.28 1.82
CA GLY A 65 -8.89 -8.17 2.07
C GLY A 65 -8.56 -7.50 3.40
N LEU A 66 -9.23 -6.40 3.73
CA LEU A 66 -9.05 -5.67 4.99
C LEU A 66 -9.45 -6.50 6.21
N VAL A 67 -10.52 -7.28 6.13
CA VAL A 67 -10.90 -8.22 7.20
C VAL A 67 -9.80 -9.28 7.41
N ARG A 68 -9.33 -9.91 6.33
CA ARG A 68 -8.23 -10.89 6.41
C ARG A 68 -6.93 -10.29 6.95
N PHE A 69 -6.62 -9.06 6.52
CA PHE A 69 -5.47 -8.30 6.98
C PHE A 69 -5.49 -8.07 8.48
N LYS A 70 -6.62 -7.56 9.01
CA LYS A 70 -6.80 -7.36 10.45
C LYS A 70 -6.65 -8.66 11.22
N ASN A 71 -7.29 -9.74 10.76
CA ASN A 71 -7.22 -11.03 11.44
C ASN A 71 -5.80 -11.64 11.41
N LYS A 72 -5.04 -11.45 10.32
CA LYS A 72 -3.68 -11.98 10.20
C LYS A 72 -2.68 -11.23 11.07
N PHE A 73 -2.70 -9.89 11.02
CA PHE A 73 -1.62 -9.06 11.59
C PHE A 73 -1.97 -8.41 12.92
N TYR A 74 -3.26 -8.14 13.19
CA TYR A 74 -3.71 -7.35 14.33
C TYR A 74 -4.95 -7.96 15.00
N MET A 75 -5.04 -9.29 15.09
CA MET A 75 -6.14 -9.99 15.77
C MET A 75 -6.37 -9.46 17.20
N ASN A 76 -5.28 -9.10 17.88
CA ASN A 76 -5.27 -8.57 19.24
C ASN A 76 -5.19 -7.03 19.30
N GLY A 77 -5.50 -6.35 18.19
CA GLY A 77 -5.37 -4.91 18.03
C GLY A 77 -4.00 -4.45 17.54
N LEU A 78 -3.96 -3.21 17.05
CA LEU A 78 -2.73 -2.54 16.62
C LEU A 78 -1.97 -2.00 17.83
N LYS A 79 -0.68 -2.32 17.93
CA LYS A 79 0.26 -1.69 18.87
C LYS A 79 1.40 -1.07 18.10
N ILE A 80 1.84 0.11 18.53
CA ILE A 80 2.99 0.78 17.92
C ILE A 80 4.22 -0.05 18.22
N ASN A 81 4.93 -0.44 17.17
CA ASN A 81 6.19 -1.15 17.27
C ASN A 81 7.36 -0.16 17.44
N THR A 82 8.31 -0.58 18.26
CA THR A 82 9.53 0.17 18.59
C THR A 82 10.77 -0.41 17.92
N HIS A 83 10.65 -1.60 17.31
CA HIS A 83 11.76 -2.27 16.63
C HIS A 83 11.88 -1.85 15.16
N CYS A 84 13.09 -1.92 14.62
CA CYS A 84 13.33 -1.75 13.19
C CYS A 84 12.86 -2.98 12.41
N LEU A 85 12.65 -2.81 11.10
CA LEU A 85 12.44 -3.94 10.18
C LEU A 85 13.70 -4.82 10.14
N THR A 86 13.50 -6.13 9.97
CA THR A 86 14.59 -7.07 9.69
C THR A 86 15.17 -6.85 8.29
N ASP A 87 16.34 -7.41 8.00
CA ASP A 87 16.96 -7.31 6.69
C ASP A 87 16.07 -7.88 5.56
N GLU A 88 15.35 -8.97 5.84
CA GLU A 88 14.40 -9.57 4.89
C GLU A 88 13.21 -8.65 4.62
N GLN A 89 12.63 -8.08 5.68
CA GLN A 89 11.55 -7.09 5.58
C GLN A 89 12.02 -5.82 4.85
N TYR A 90 13.27 -5.41 5.04
CA TYR A 90 13.85 -4.27 4.35
C TYR A 90 14.06 -4.54 2.85
N LYS A 91 14.54 -5.74 2.50
CA LYS A 91 14.59 -6.21 1.09
C LYS A 91 13.20 -6.23 0.47
N TYR A 92 12.19 -6.64 1.23
CA TYR A 92 10.81 -6.62 0.77
C TYR A 92 10.30 -5.20 0.54
N LEU A 93 10.59 -4.28 1.46
CA LEU A 93 10.24 -2.86 1.34
C LEU A 93 10.90 -2.18 0.14
N TRP A 94 12.15 -2.54 -0.17
CA TRP A 94 12.87 -2.02 -1.34
C TRP A 94 12.17 -2.30 -2.68
N GLN A 95 11.34 -3.34 -2.77
CA GLN A 95 10.56 -3.64 -3.98
C GLN A 95 9.56 -2.52 -4.33
N PHE A 96 9.22 -1.67 -3.35
CA PHE A 96 8.28 -0.56 -3.49
C PHE A 96 8.95 0.79 -3.76
N ASP A 97 10.28 0.84 -3.89
CA ASP A 97 10.98 2.08 -4.28
C ASP A 97 10.59 2.53 -5.69
N THR A 98 10.28 1.59 -6.58
CA THR A 98 9.75 1.84 -7.93
C THR A 98 8.32 1.32 -8.04
N PRO A 99 7.32 2.01 -7.46
CA PRO A 99 5.97 1.48 -7.38
C PRO A 99 5.29 1.43 -8.75
N ARG A 100 4.50 0.39 -8.96
CA ARG A 100 3.58 0.26 -10.11
C ARG A 100 2.16 0.21 -9.60
N MET A 101 1.29 1.05 -10.19
CA MET A 101 -0.11 1.21 -9.81
C MET A 101 -1.07 0.82 -10.95
N ASP A 102 -0.54 0.42 -12.09
CA ASP A 102 -1.30 -0.16 -13.21
C ASP A 102 -0.77 -1.56 -13.55
N ALA A 103 -1.52 -2.32 -14.34
CA ALA A 103 -1.21 -3.71 -14.65
C ALA A 103 0.19 -3.87 -15.28
N PHE A 104 0.86 -5.00 -15.03
CA PHE A 104 2.26 -5.24 -15.41
C PHE A 104 2.57 -5.00 -16.90
N MET A 105 1.61 -5.26 -17.79
CA MET A 105 1.74 -5.08 -19.24
C MET A 105 1.28 -3.69 -19.73
N THR A 106 1.20 -2.69 -18.86
CA THR A 106 0.85 -1.32 -19.26
C THR A 106 2.09 -0.44 -19.31
N LYS A 107 2.06 0.52 -20.25
CA LYS A 107 3.07 1.57 -20.34
C LYS A 107 3.10 2.35 -19.03
N TYR A 108 4.29 2.50 -18.44
CA TYR A 108 4.46 3.27 -17.21
C TYR A 108 3.99 4.71 -17.40
N LYS A 109 3.17 5.18 -16.45
CA LYS A 109 2.76 6.60 -16.37
C LYS A 109 3.44 7.24 -15.16
N PRO A 110 4.11 8.41 -15.29
CA PRO A 110 4.75 9.08 -14.15
C PRO A 110 3.82 9.34 -12.95
N ILE A 111 2.52 9.53 -13.21
CA ILE A 111 1.47 9.70 -12.20
C ILE A 111 1.34 8.49 -11.25
N GLU A 112 1.80 7.28 -11.64
CA GLU A 112 1.77 6.08 -10.80
C GLU A 112 2.52 6.29 -9.47
N ARG A 113 3.62 7.05 -9.47
CA ARG A 113 4.36 7.37 -8.24
C ARG A 113 3.48 8.18 -7.29
N ASP A 114 2.81 9.20 -7.80
CA ASP A 114 2.00 10.11 -6.98
C ASP A 114 0.75 9.39 -6.47
N VAL A 115 0.14 8.55 -7.31
CA VAL A 115 -0.96 7.66 -6.96
C VAL A 115 -0.55 6.68 -5.85
N PHE A 116 0.62 6.05 -5.95
CA PHE A 116 1.15 5.21 -4.88
C PHE A 116 1.31 5.97 -3.57
N VAL A 117 1.84 7.20 -3.64
CA VAL A 117 2.02 8.06 -2.46
C VAL A 117 0.68 8.42 -1.82
N MET A 118 -0.34 8.72 -2.63
CA MET A 118 -1.69 8.99 -2.14
C MET A 118 -2.30 7.75 -1.49
N THR A 119 -2.13 6.57 -2.10
CA THR A 119 -2.61 5.29 -1.57
C THR A 119 -2.00 4.98 -0.21
N PHE A 120 -0.67 5.00 -0.08
CA PHE A 120 -0.08 4.68 1.24
C PHE A 120 -0.42 5.72 2.30
N ARG A 121 -0.61 7.01 1.93
CA ARG A 121 -1.10 8.03 2.88
C ARG A 121 -2.52 7.74 3.36
N ALA A 122 -3.40 7.26 2.46
CA ALA A 122 -4.74 6.83 2.84
C ALA A 122 -4.70 5.60 3.76
N CYS A 123 -3.86 4.60 3.44
CA CYS A 123 -3.62 3.43 4.30
C CYS A 123 -3.07 3.82 5.67
N LYS A 124 -2.12 4.77 5.73
CA LYS A 124 -1.62 5.32 7.00
C LYS A 124 -2.76 5.88 7.83
N ARG A 125 -3.63 6.69 7.22
CA ARG A 125 -4.78 7.29 7.91
C ARG A 125 -5.71 6.22 8.48
N TYR A 126 -6.03 5.19 7.70
CA TYR A 126 -6.84 4.06 8.13
C TYR A 126 -6.25 3.35 9.37
N MET A 127 -4.94 3.11 9.37
CA MET A 127 -4.24 2.48 10.49
C MET A 127 -4.30 3.35 11.77
N ILE A 128 -4.02 4.65 11.67
CA ILE A 128 -3.97 5.53 12.85
C ILE A 128 -5.36 5.83 13.43
N THR A 129 -6.42 5.71 12.64
CA THR A 129 -7.81 5.84 13.11
C THR A 129 -8.37 4.53 13.68
N GLY A 130 -7.51 3.55 13.96
CA GLY A 130 -7.89 2.30 14.63
C GLY A 130 -8.62 1.29 13.74
N MET A 131 -8.60 1.46 12.41
CA MET A 131 -9.18 0.51 11.45
C MET A 131 -10.67 0.21 11.67
N THR A 132 -11.43 1.18 12.18
CA THR A 132 -12.89 1.13 12.40
C THR A 132 -13.66 1.04 11.08
N LYS A 133 -14.95 0.71 11.14
CA LYS A 133 -15.80 0.65 9.94
C LYS A 133 -15.89 1.99 9.21
N GLU A 134 -16.03 3.09 9.94
CA GLU A 134 -16.05 4.45 9.37
C GLU A 134 -14.73 4.78 8.64
N SER A 135 -13.59 4.39 9.22
CA SER A 135 -12.29 4.59 8.58
C SER A 135 -12.09 3.71 7.34
N GLU A 136 -12.70 2.52 7.32
CA GLU A 136 -12.73 1.62 6.16
C GLU A 136 -13.52 2.25 5.00
N ASP A 137 -14.70 2.81 5.29
CA ASP A 137 -15.53 3.50 4.31
C ASP A 137 -14.80 4.72 3.73
N THR A 138 -14.20 5.52 4.62
CA THR A 138 -13.36 6.66 4.24
C THR A 138 -12.20 6.24 3.35
N LEU A 139 -11.50 5.14 3.69
CA LEU A 139 -10.40 4.61 2.89
C LEU A 139 -10.88 4.26 1.48
N ILE A 140 -11.98 3.52 1.36
CA ILE A 140 -12.51 3.07 0.06
C ILE A 140 -12.90 4.25 -0.83
N GLU A 141 -13.61 5.24 -0.29
CA GLU A 141 -13.94 6.47 -1.03
C GLU A 141 -12.69 7.17 -1.57
N ARG A 142 -11.64 7.28 -0.73
CA ARG A 142 -10.36 7.87 -1.16
C ARG A 142 -9.69 7.04 -2.24
N LEU A 143 -9.68 5.71 -2.13
CA LEU A 143 -9.10 4.83 -3.13
C LEU A 143 -9.83 4.90 -4.47
N ILE A 144 -11.16 5.03 -4.47
CA ILE A 144 -11.95 5.25 -5.69
C ILE A 144 -11.58 6.59 -6.34
N SER A 145 -11.48 7.66 -5.55
CA SER A 145 -11.05 8.97 -6.04
C SER A 145 -9.64 8.93 -6.64
N ILE A 146 -8.69 8.27 -5.95
CA ILE A 146 -7.32 8.06 -6.44
C ILE A 146 -7.33 7.24 -7.74
N SER A 147 -8.13 6.18 -7.82
CA SER A 147 -8.25 5.35 -9.02
C SER A 147 -8.73 6.13 -10.26
N ASN A 148 -9.51 7.19 -10.07
CA ASN A 148 -9.98 8.03 -11.18
C ASN A 148 -8.87 8.89 -11.78
N LEU A 149 -7.78 9.17 -11.04
CA LEU A 149 -6.60 9.88 -11.55
C LEU A 149 -5.77 9.04 -12.53
N MET A 150 -5.97 7.72 -12.52
CA MET A 150 -5.29 6.76 -13.38
C MET A 150 -6.06 6.45 -14.69
N ARG A 151 -7.22 7.09 -14.90
CA ARG A 151 -8.03 6.95 -16.12
C ARG A 151 -7.39 7.71 -17.28
#